data_AF-A0A7S3ATI9-F1
#
_entry.id   AF-A0A7S3ATI9-F1
#
_cell.length_a   1.000
_cell.length_b   1.000
_cell.length_c   1.000
_cell.angle_alpha   90.00
_cell.angle_beta   90.00
_cell.angle_gamma   90.00
#
_symmetry.space_group_name_H-M   'P 1'
#
loop_
_entity.id
_entity.type
_entity.pdbx_description
1 polymer ?
#
loop_
_entity_poly.entity_id
_entity_poly.type
_entity_poly.pdbx_seq_one_letter_code
_entity_poly.pdbx_strand_id
1 'polypeptide(L)'
;MAANDDSFKFEYGADFPEGLDILSMEIQKRKLGKNFSPIELITELNMAAEYKERTARRAGKGKRLEPNKFEGEQETESRKRAQADCQRLILPKGKDEIPDVFIRRLDAHRTAQEALIVPLTPPETNTDFIMRVVAVKGNEEPNTVILPKSPQEGEAEFKSRMEVAKATPALVFPRGKSETADHFKLRLSNQAKQKTSILPKAVDESDKHFKRRVETYAMFSIHPFDPSREDEDLFDRRMRHHKEVPQVPCEPGDMDLLKKFPSETVRLEREAAEAEKLKAALEKQAEKDRLEAEAAEKEAAEKEERMKAAKGNKRTDSLDDGPAPTREEQEERVKAAIAAQKKAAEEKVLADAAAAAKAMADLAMTEDTVDFNKIGFMPLKKLLMEKGVPKDAVFSAANKMALKEIAMKHNVKINFVES
;
A
#
# COMPACT_ATOMS: atom_id res chain seq x y z
N MET A 1 14.91 32.36 -20.98
CA MET A 1 14.33 31.35 -20.07
C MET A 1 15.46 30.39 -19.74
N ALA A 2 15.85 30.32 -18.47
CA ALA A 2 17.00 29.53 -18.04
C ALA A 2 16.78 28.05 -18.38
N ALA A 3 17.79 27.42 -18.98
CA ALA A 3 17.82 25.99 -19.17
C ALA A 3 17.96 25.34 -17.79
N ASN A 4 16.92 24.62 -17.34
CA ASN A 4 17.00 23.75 -16.17
C ASN A 4 17.95 22.58 -16.52
N ASP A 5 19.22 22.71 -16.10
CA ASP A 5 20.21 21.62 -16.17
C ASP A 5 19.90 20.47 -15.19
N ASP A 6 18.92 20.64 -14.29
CA ASP A 6 18.37 19.60 -13.40
C ASP A 6 17.30 18.73 -14.07
N SER A 7 17.40 18.56 -15.39
CA SER A 7 16.48 17.74 -16.13
C SER A 7 16.65 16.26 -15.79
N PHE A 8 15.55 15.62 -15.37
CA PHE A 8 15.42 14.17 -15.17
C PHE A 8 16.11 13.37 -16.29
N LYS A 9 17.28 12.79 -16.01
CA LYS A 9 18.01 11.91 -16.94
C LYS A 9 17.95 10.48 -16.47
N PHE A 10 16.75 9.90 -16.35
CA PHE A 10 16.68 8.45 -16.49
C PHE A 10 16.82 8.14 -17.97
N GLU A 11 17.72 7.22 -18.32
CA GLU A 11 17.83 6.67 -19.67
C GLU A 11 16.62 5.80 -20.00
N TYR A 12 15.45 6.43 -20.08
CA TYR A 12 14.23 5.80 -20.53
C TYR A 12 14.34 5.37 -22.00
N GLY A 13 15.31 5.85 -22.77
CA GLY A 13 15.42 5.59 -24.22
C GLY A 13 15.47 4.11 -24.65
N ALA A 14 15.74 3.17 -23.74
CA ALA A 14 15.63 1.73 -23.99
C ALA A 14 14.48 1.04 -23.23
N ASP A 15 13.91 1.70 -22.21
CA ASP A 15 12.92 1.16 -21.25
C ASP A 15 11.55 1.85 -21.35
N PHE A 16 11.44 2.92 -22.16
CA PHE A 16 10.21 3.63 -22.41
C PHE A 16 9.46 3.03 -23.60
N PRO A 17 8.13 2.93 -23.54
CA PRO A 17 7.34 2.44 -24.66
C PRO A 17 7.43 3.41 -25.83
N GLU A 18 7.93 2.92 -26.97
CA GLU A 18 7.93 3.63 -28.27
C GLU A 18 6.54 4.18 -28.63
N GLY A 19 5.49 3.51 -28.15
CA GLY A 19 4.12 3.97 -28.31
C GLY A 19 3.89 5.41 -27.85
N LEU A 20 4.51 5.88 -26.77
CA LEU A 20 4.34 7.27 -26.31
C LEU A 20 5.01 8.29 -27.26
N ASP A 21 6.17 7.94 -27.82
CA ASP A 21 6.84 8.73 -28.85
C ASP A 21 5.97 8.82 -30.12
N ILE A 22 5.33 7.71 -30.50
CA ILE A 22 4.40 7.68 -31.65
C ILE A 22 3.18 8.56 -31.38
N LEU A 23 2.55 8.47 -30.20
CA LEU A 23 1.45 9.35 -29.81
C LEU A 23 1.86 10.83 -29.93
N SER A 24 3.00 11.17 -29.35
CA SER A 24 3.50 12.55 -29.35
C SER A 24 3.84 13.07 -30.74
N MET A 25 4.50 12.26 -31.55
CA MET A 25 4.84 12.64 -32.92
C MET A 25 3.59 12.85 -33.75
N GLU A 26 2.55 12.04 -33.57
CA GLU A 26 1.32 12.22 -34.33
C GLU A 26 0.52 13.46 -33.88
N ILE A 27 0.41 13.69 -32.58
CA ILE A 27 -0.41 14.76 -32.00
C ILE A 27 0.31 16.12 -32.05
N GLN A 28 1.57 16.15 -31.60
CA GLN A 28 2.32 17.39 -31.35
C GLN A 28 3.42 17.65 -32.38
N LYS A 29 3.71 16.71 -33.29
CA LYS A 29 4.79 16.80 -34.28
C LYS A 29 6.19 16.97 -33.67
N ARG A 30 6.36 16.53 -32.43
CA ARG A 30 7.65 16.42 -31.72
C ARG A 30 7.64 15.21 -30.81
N LYS A 31 8.83 14.72 -30.48
CA LYS A 31 8.98 13.71 -29.43
C LYS A 31 8.71 14.33 -28.06
N LEU A 32 8.30 13.49 -27.13
CA LEU A 32 8.21 13.91 -25.74
C LEU A 32 9.61 14.17 -25.20
N GLY A 33 9.70 15.16 -24.30
CA GLY A 33 10.95 15.39 -23.59
C GLY A 33 11.28 14.17 -22.74
N LYS A 34 12.56 13.76 -22.74
CA LYS A 34 13.02 12.71 -21.81
C LYS A 34 13.01 13.14 -20.35
N ASN A 35 12.79 14.44 -20.13
CA ASN A 35 12.88 15.11 -18.84
C ASN A 35 11.55 15.12 -18.06
N PHE A 36 10.48 14.58 -18.64
CA PHE A 36 9.19 14.49 -17.98
C PHE A 36 9.06 13.15 -17.26
N SER A 37 8.40 13.16 -16.10
CA SER A 37 7.89 11.93 -15.52
C SER A 37 6.83 11.31 -16.44
N PRO A 38 6.64 9.98 -16.41
CA PRO A 38 5.64 9.35 -17.27
C PRO A 38 4.21 9.83 -17.05
N ILE A 39 3.86 10.26 -15.82
CA ILE A 39 2.55 10.82 -15.52
C ILE A 39 2.37 12.18 -16.21
N GLU A 40 3.39 13.04 -16.15
CA GLU A 40 3.35 14.34 -16.82
C GLU A 40 3.23 14.16 -18.33
N LEU A 41 3.94 13.18 -18.89
CA LEU A 41 3.85 12.84 -20.31
C LEU A 41 2.44 12.43 -20.73
N ILE A 42 1.81 11.54 -19.97
CA ILE A 42 0.42 11.12 -20.25
C ILE A 42 -0.53 12.30 -20.12
N THR A 43 -0.34 13.13 -19.09
CA THR A 43 -1.17 14.33 -18.87
C THR A 43 -1.03 15.27 -20.07
N GLU A 44 0.19 15.53 -20.52
CA GLU A 44 0.49 16.35 -21.69
C GLU A 44 -0.11 15.77 -22.97
N LEU A 45 0.02 14.46 -23.19
CA LEU A 45 -0.58 13.77 -24.34
C LEU A 45 -2.11 13.83 -24.30
N ASN A 46 -2.72 13.58 -23.15
CA ASN A 46 -4.17 13.64 -22.98
C ASN A 46 -4.73 15.05 -23.25
N MET A 47 -4.05 16.08 -22.76
CA MET A 47 -4.40 17.47 -23.03
C MET A 47 -4.26 17.82 -24.51
N ALA A 48 -3.17 17.38 -25.14
CA ALA A 48 -2.91 17.66 -26.56
C ALA A 48 -3.82 16.86 -27.51
N ALA A 49 -4.28 15.68 -27.09
CA ALA A 49 -5.16 14.81 -27.85
C ALA A 49 -6.64 15.17 -27.73
N GLU A 50 -7.02 16.14 -26.90
CA GLU A 50 -8.44 16.47 -26.72
C GLU A 50 -9.06 16.98 -28.03
N TYR A 51 -10.14 16.31 -28.42
CA TYR A 51 -10.88 16.61 -29.64
C TYR A 51 -12.36 16.68 -29.35
N LYS A 52 -13.02 17.71 -29.88
CA LYS A 52 -14.49 17.79 -29.92
C LYS A 52 -14.89 18.36 -31.27
N GLU A 53 -15.78 17.68 -31.98
CA GLU A 53 -16.23 18.17 -33.27
C GLU A 53 -16.95 19.52 -33.13
N ARG A 54 -16.69 20.42 -34.07
CA ARG A 54 -17.40 21.70 -34.14
C ARG A 54 -18.85 21.44 -34.54
N THR A 55 -19.77 21.98 -33.76
CA THR A 55 -21.20 21.93 -34.07
C THR A 55 -21.71 23.32 -34.40
N ALA A 56 -22.94 23.42 -34.94
CA ALA A 56 -23.57 24.72 -35.21
C ALA A 56 -23.68 25.61 -33.95
N ARG A 57 -23.72 24.99 -32.75
CA ARG A 57 -23.92 25.69 -31.47
C ARG A 57 -22.66 25.85 -30.63
N ARG A 58 -21.58 25.11 -30.91
CA ARG A 58 -20.34 25.12 -30.11
C ARG A 58 -19.11 25.08 -31.01
N ALA A 59 -18.13 25.92 -30.70
CA ALA A 59 -16.79 25.80 -31.27
C ALA A 59 -16.22 24.42 -30.92
N GLY A 60 -15.62 23.74 -31.90
CA GLY A 60 -14.93 22.47 -31.68
C GLY A 60 -13.58 22.68 -30.98
N LYS A 61 -12.94 21.59 -30.58
CA LYS A 61 -11.60 21.57 -30.00
C LYS A 61 -10.69 20.62 -30.80
N GLY A 62 -9.44 21.03 -30.98
CA GLY A 62 -8.44 20.25 -31.71
C GLY A 62 -8.62 20.29 -33.23
N LYS A 63 -7.53 20.06 -33.98
CA LYS A 63 -7.56 19.91 -35.44
C LYS A 63 -7.55 18.42 -35.77
N ARG A 64 -8.37 18.00 -36.75
CA ARG A 64 -8.32 16.63 -37.28
C ARG A 64 -6.93 16.33 -37.83
N LEU A 65 -6.43 15.13 -37.54
CA LEU A 65 -5.18 14.65 -38.10
C LEU A 65 -5.37 14.30 -39.57
N GLU A 66 -4.46 14.78 -40.42
CA GLU A 66 -4.37 14.40 -41.82
C GLU A 66 -4.10 12.89 -41.94
N PRO A 67 -4.62 12.23 -42.98
CA PRO A 67 -4.28 10.84 -43.24
C PRO A 67 -2.78 10.71 -43.53
N ASN A 68 -2.23 9.55 -43.20
CA ASN A 68 -0.86 9.21 -43.59
C ASN A 68 -0.87 8.38 -44.87
N LYS A 69 0.32 8.09 -45.41
CA LYS A 69 0.48 7.35 -46.67
C LYS A 69 0.01 5.88 -46.62
N PHE A 70 -0.34 5.35 -45.45
CA PHE A 70 -0.78 3.96 -45.25
C PHE A 70 -2.29 3.84 -45.01
N GLU A 71 -2.98 4.98 -44.91
CA GLU A 71 -4.42 5.08 -44.73
C GLU A 71 -5.08 5.37 -46.09
N GLY A 72 -5.85 4.42 -46.61
CA GLY A 72 -6.62 4.59 -47.84
C GLY A 72 -7.80 5.56 -47.66
N GLU A 73 -8.48 5.90 -48.77
CA GLU A 73 -9.61 6.84 -48.73
C GLU A 73 -10.77 6.34 -47.85
N GLN A 74 -11.14 5.07 -47.99
CA GLN A 74 -12.21 4.46 -47.18
C GLN A 74 -11.87 4.38 -45.69
N GLU A 75 -10.60 4.12 -45.37
CA GLU A 75 -10.09 4.08 -44.00
C GLU A 75 -10.11 5.49 -43.39
N THR A 76 -9.67 6.48 -44.17
CA THR A 76 -9.70 7.90 -43.80
C THR A 76 -11.12 8.38 -43.51
N GLU A 77 -12.08 8.04 -44.36
CA GLU A 77 -13.48 8.35 -44.11
C GLU A 77 -14.02 7.67 -42.86
N SER A 78 -13.70 6.38 -42.67
CA SER A 78 -14.13 5.62 -41.49
C SER A 78 -13.59 6.23 -40.20
N ARG A 79 -12.33 6.64 -40.18
CA ARG A 79 -11.72 7.36 -39.06
C ARG A 79 -12.38 8.70 -38.82
N LYS A 80 -12.58 9.51 -39.88
CA LYS A 80 -13.26 10.81 -39.77
C LYS A 80 -14.68 10.68 -39.22
N ARG A 81 -15.40 9.62 -39.58
CA ARG A 81 -16.73 9.31 -39.03
C ARG A 81 -16.63 8.90 -37.57
N ALA A 82 -15.73 7.97 -37.21
CA ALA A 82 -15.54 7.56 -35.81
C ALA A 82 -15.09 8.73 -34.92
N GLN A 83 -14.27 9.64 -35.45
CA GLN A 83 -13.76 10.81 -34.74
C GLN A 83 -14.86 11.78 -34.29
N ALA A 84 -15.98 11.84 -35.03
CA ALA A 84 -17.13 12.69 -34.69
C ALA A 84 -17.72 12.34 -33.33
N ASP A 85 -17.71 11.05 -32.99
CA ASP A 85 -18.32 10.50 -31.77
C ASP A 85 -17.32 10.37 -30.61
N CYS A 86 -16.06 10.76 -30.82
CA CYS A 86 -14.98 10.56 -29.84
C CYS A 86 -14.49 11.89 -29.24
N GLN A 87 -14.03 11.83 -27.99
CA GLN A 87 -13.49 12.99 -27.26
C GLN A 87 -11.97 13.15 -27.41
N ARG A 88 -11.30 12.19 -28.05
CA ARG A 88 -9.86 12.18 -28.29
C ARG A 88 -9.54 12.01 -29.76
N LEU A 89 -8.40 12.55 -30.19
CA LEU A 89 -7.87 12.34 -31.53
C LEU A 89 -7.61 10.85 -31.78
N ILE A 90 -8.18 10.34 -32.88
CA ILE A 90 -7.90 9.03 -33.41
C ILE A 90 -6.71 9.16 -34.36
N LEU A 91 -5.64 8.44 -34.03
CA LEU A 91 -4.43 8.43 -34.83
C LEU A 91 -4.66 7.77 -36.19
N PRO A 92 -4.04 8.25 -37.28
CA PRO A 92 -4.05 7.59 -38.59
C PRO A 92 -3.58 6.12 -38.50
N LYS A 93 -3.89 5.34 -39.53
CA LYS A 93 -3.51 3.92 -39.62
C LYS A 93 -1.99 3.76 -39.72
N GLY A 94 -1.38 2.91 -38.90
CA GLY A 94 0.06 2.66 -38.94
C GLY A 94 0.52 1.88 -40.19
N LYS A 95 1.83 1.88 -40.48
CA LYS A 95 2.42 1.04 -41.54
C LYS A 95 2.13 -0.45 -41.33
N ASP A 96 2.27 -0.89 -40.09
CA ASP A 96 2.20 -2.31 -39.72
C ASP A 96 0.77 -2.74 -39.36
N GLU A 97 -0.18 -1.80 -39.37
CA GLU A 97 -1.58 -2.04 -39.05
C GLU A 97 -2.35 -2.46 -40.31
N ILE A 98 -2.83 -3.70 -40.36
CA ILE A 98 -3.70 -4.15 -41.46
C ILE A 98 -5.12 -3.53 -41.33
N PRO A 99 -5.91 -3.46 -42.42
CA PRO A 99 -7.24 -2.83 -42.39
C PRO A 99 -8.16 -3.36 -41.28
N ASP A 100 -8.21 -4.69 -41.07
CA ASP A 100 -9.05 -5.30 -40.04
C ASP A 100 -8.68 -4.84 -38.62
N VAL A 101 -7.38 -4.71 -38.35
CA VAL A 101 -6.85 -4.25 -37.05
C VAL A 101 -7.21 -2.77 -36.85
N PHE A 102 -7.07 -1.97 -37.90
CA PHE A 102 -7.47 -0.56 -37.88
C PHE A 102 -8.96 -0.39 -37.56
N ILE A 103 -9.84 -1.15 -38.21
CA ILE A 103 -11.28 -1.11 -37.94
C ILE A 103 -11.60 -1.50 -36.48
N ARG A 104 -10.91 -2.51 -35.94
CA ARG A 104 -11.06 -2.89 -34.52
C ARG A 104 -10.59 -1.79 -33.57
N ARG A 105 -9.56 -1.02 -33.93
CA ARG A 105 -9.15 0.19 -33.18
C ARG A 105 -10.22 1.27 -33.21
N LEU A 106 -10.83 1.53 -34.38
CA LEU A 106 -11.93 2.49 -34.48
C LEU A 106 -13.13 2.09 -33.60
N ASP A 107 -13.46 0.80 -33.58
CA ASP A 107 -14.52 0.25 -32.73
C ASP A 107 -14.20 0.37 -31.23
N ALA A 108 -12.93 0.21 -30.86
CA ALA A 108 -12.44 0.47 -29.51
C ALA A 108 -12.68 1.92 -29.07
N HIS A 109 -12.36 2.89 -29.93
CA HIS A 109 -12.62 4.30 -29.64
C HIS A 109 -14.11 4.62 -29.51
N ARG A 110 -14.99 3.96 -30.27
CA ARG A 110 -16.45 4.15 -30.11
C ARG A 110 -16.95 3.68 -28.75
N THR A 111 -16.34 2.64 -28.20
CA THR A 111 -16.67 2.11 -26.87
C THR A 111 -16.02 2.95 -25.76
N ALA A 112 -14.73 3.26 -25.90
CA ALA A 112 -13.93 4.05 -24.98
C ALA A 112 -13.57 5.40 -25.62
N GLN A 113 -14.54 6.32 -25.66
CA GLN A 113 -14.47 7.60 -26.39
C GLN A 113 -13.35 8.53 -25.92
N GLU A 114 -12.87 8.33 -24.69
CA GLU A 114 -11.78 9.10 -24.08
C GLU A 114 -10.44 8.36 -24.10
N ALA A 115 -10.37 7.12 -24.61
CA ALA A 115 -9.11 6.39 -24.68
C ALA A 115 -8.20 6.95 -25.79
N LEU A 116 -6.90 6.92 -25.53
CA LEU A 116 -5.88 7.21 -26.53
C LEU A 116 -5.17 5.91 -26.90
N ILE A 117 -5.46 5.41 -28.11
CA ILE A 117 -5.03 4.08 -28.56
C ILE A 117 -3.90 4.22 -29.57
N VAL A 118 -2.70 3.79 -29.17
CA VAL A 118 -1.54 3.68 -30.06
C VAL A 118 -1.85 2.68 -31.19
N PRO A 119 -1.53 2.99 -32.47
CA PRO A 119 -1.57 2.00 -33.56
C PRO A 119 -0.77 0.73 -33.24
N LEU A 120 -0.90 -0.30 -34.07
CA LEU A 120 -0.07 -1.50 -33.95
C LEU A 120 1.40 -1.13 -34.13
N THR A 121 2.24 -1.57 -33.20
CA THR A 121 3.69 -1.31 -33.22
C THR A 121 4.47 -2.59 -32.97
N PRO A 122 5.48 -2.94 -33.80
CA PRO A 122 6.37 -4.07 -33.52
C PRO A 122 6.99 -3.97 -32.11
N PRO A 123 7.19 -5.10 -31.40
CA PRO A 123 7.01 -6.49 -31.83
C PRO A 123 5.56 -7.03 -31.65
N GLU A 124 4.58 -6.16 -31.42
CA GLU A 124 3.18 -6.56 -31.24
C GLU A 124 2.64 -7.27 -32.50
N THR A 125 2.04 -8.45 -32.32
CA THR A 125 1.29 -9.13 -33.39
C THR A 125 -0.13 -8.61 -33.48
N ASN A 126 -0.86 -8.95 -34.55
CA ASN A 126 -2.29 -8.64 -34.66
C ASN A 126 -3.08 -9.17 -33.44
N THR A 127 -2.75 -10.37 -32.96
CA THR A 127 -3.40 -10.99 -31.80
C THR A 127 -3.11 -10.19 -30.53
N ASP A 128 -1.84 -9.81 -30.31
CA ASP A 128 -1.44 -8.99 -29.16
C ASP A 128 -2.17 -7.64 -29.17
N PHE A 129 -2.29 -7.01 -30.34
CA PHE A 129 -3.03 -5.77 -30.52
C PHE A 129 -4.52 -5.94 -30.18
N ILE A 130 -5.16 -7.04 -30.61
CA ILE A 130 -6.56 -7.30 -30.25
C ILE A 130 -6.71 -7.40 -28.73
N MET A 131 -5.78 -8.08 -28.04
CA MET A 131 -5.80 -8.15 -26.58
C MET A 131 -5.70 -6.76 -25.93
N ARG A 132 -4.84 -5.90 -26.48
CA ARG A 132 -4.73 -4.51 -26.02
C ARG A 132 -6.02 -3.72 -26.24
N VAL A 133 -6.66 -3.86 -27.39
CA VAL A 133 -7.97 -3.25 -27.66
C VAL A 133 -9.04 -3.76 -26.68
N VAL A 134 -9.06 -5.06 -26.37
CA VAL A 134 -9.98 -5.64 -25.38
C VAL A 134 -9.72 -5.07 -23.99
N ALA A 135 -8.45 -4.91 -23.60
CA ALA A 135 -8.09 -4.28 -22.33
C ALA A 135 -8.54 -2.82 -22.28
N VAL A 136 -8.42 -2.06 -23.38
CA VAL A 136 -8.91 -0.66 -23.46
C VAL A 136 -10.42 -0.60 -23.25
N LYS A 137 -11.17 -1.49 -23.93
CA LYS A 137 -12.63 -1.56 -23.80
C LYS A 137 -13.09 -2.01 -22.41
N GLY A 138 -12.28 -2.81 -21.72
CA GLY A 138 -12.59 -3.34 -20.40
C GLY A 138 -12.13 -2.43 -19.25
N ASN A 139 -11.35 -1.39 -19.53
CA ASN A 139 -10.92 -0.42 -18.53
C ASN A 139 -11.94 0.73 -18.47
N GLU A 140 -12.51 0.95 -17.30
CA GLU A 140 -13.55 1.95 -17.06
C GLU A 140 -13.01 3.38 -16.92
N GLU A 141 -11.68 3.55 -16.79
CA GLU A 141 -11.10 4.87 -16.61
C GLU A 141 -11.12 5.72 -17.88
N PRO A 142 -11.52 6.99 -17.77
CA PRO A 142 -11.36 7.94 -18.86
C PRO A 142 -9.87 8.15 -19.13
N ASN A 143 -9.52 8.52 -20.36
CA ASN A 143 -8.14 8.81 -20.75
C ASN A 143 -7.19 7.61 -20.61
N THR A 144 -7.73 6.40 -20.61
CA THR A 144 -6.90 5.21 -20.54
C THR A 144 -5.95 5.13 -21.74
N VAL A 145 -4.70 4.81 -21.41
CA VAL A 145 -3.64 4.52 -22.37
C VAL A 145 -3.11 3.15 -22.02
N ILE A 146 -3.30 2.20 -22.92
CA ILE A 146 -2.68 0.87 -22.80
C ILE A 146 -1.54 0.79 -23.80
N LEU A 147 -0.36 0.50 -23.27
CA LEU A 147 0.89 0.54 -24.03
C LEU A 147 1.08 -0.75 -24.83
N PRO A 148 1.66 -0.65 -26.04
CA PRO A 148 2.03 -1.82 -26.83
C PRO A 148 2.99 -2.75 -26.10
N LYS A 149 3.18 -3.95 -26.66
CA LYS A 149 4.18 -4.93 -26.21
C LYS A 149 5.60 -4.38 -26.36
N SER A 150 6.46 -4.58 -25.36
CA SER A 150 7.89 -4.29 -25.52
C SER A 150 8.68 -5.49 -26.07
N PRO A 151 9.84 -5.28 -26.74
CA PRO A 151 10.76 -6.35 -27.12
C PRO A 151 11.21 -7.27 -25.97
N GLN A 152 11.12 -6.77 -24.74
CA GLN A 152 11.51 -7.46 -23.53
C GLN A 152 10.40 -8.36 -23.01
N GLU A 153 9.14 -8.13 -23.38
CA GLU A 153 8.02 -8.93 -22.86
C GLU A 153 7.82 -10.23 -23.64
N GLY A 154 7.83 -11.33 -22.91
CA GLY A 154 7.30 -12.61 -23.40
C GLY A 154 5.78 -12.56 -23.58
N GLU A 155 5.23 -13.56 -24.28
CA GLU A 155 3.78 -13.64 -24.52
C GLU A 155 2.97 -13.72 -23.20
N ALA A 156 3.39 -14.56 -22.25
CA ALA A 156 2.71 -14.71 -20.97
C ALA A 156 2.77 -13.43 -20.10
N GLU A 157 3.90 -12.71 -20.17
CA GLU A 157 4.10 -11.43 -19.49
C GLU A 157 3.15 -10.37 -20.05
N PHE A 158 3.08 -10.25 -21.38
CA PHE A 158 2.17 -9.34 -22.06
C PHE A 158 0.70 -9.62 -21.71
N LYS A 159 0.29 -10.90 -21.76
CA LYS A 159 -1.07 -11.31 -21.37
C LYS A 159 -1.40 -10.92 -19.93
N SER A 160 -0.49 -11.21 -19.00
CA SER A 160 -0.66 -10.84 -17.59
C SER A 160 -0.78 -9.33 -17.41
N ARG A 161 0.02 -8.54 -18.15
CA ARG A 161 -0.06 -7.08 -18.14
C ARG A 161 -1.40 -6.57 -18.67
N MET A 162 -1.97 -7.17 -19.72
CA MET A 162 -3.27 -6.77 -20.26
C MET A 162 -4.41 -6.99 -19.25
N GLU A 163 -4.37 -8.08 -18.50
CA GLU A 163 -5.36 -8.32 -17.42
C GLU A 163 -5.24 -7.27 -16.30
N VAL A 164 -4.02 -6.91 -15.90
CA VAL A 164 -3.81 -5.83 -14.93
C VAL A 164 -4.25 -4.49 -15.52
N ALA A 165 -3.87 -4.16 -16.76
CA ALA A 165 -4.22 -2.91 -17.42
C ALA A 165 -5.72 -2.75 -17.65
N LYS A 166 -6.48 -3.85 -17.74
CA LYS A 166 -7.93 -3.84 -17.81
C LYS A 166 -8.58 -3.45 -16.48
N ALA A 167 -8.00 -3.87 -15.36
CA ALA A 167 -8.57 -3.68 -14.01
C ALA A 167 -8.00 -2.48 -13.24
N THR A 168 -6.84 -1.96 -13.65
CA THR A 168 -6.11 -0.93 -12.92
C THR A 168 -6.35 0.46 -13.56
N PRO A 169 -6.66 1.49 -12.75
CA PRO A 169 -6.93 2.84 -13.25
C PRO A 169 -5.67 3.66 -13.54
N ALA A 170 -4.56 2.99 -13.86
CA ALA A 170 -3.25 3.59 -13.98
C ALA A 170 -2.51 3.05 -15.19
N LEU A 171 -1.45 3.73 -15.61
CA LEU A 171 -0.60 3.25 -16.67
C LEU A 171 0.18 2.03 -16.20
N VAL A 172 -0.01 0.90 -16.88
CA VAL A 172 0.77 -0.31 -16.63
C VAL A 172 1.91 -0.41 -17.65
N PHE A 173 3.13 -0.13 -17.18
CA PHE A 173 4.32 -0.16 -18.04
C PHE A 173 4.68 -1.58 -18.47
N PRO A 174 5.13 -1.76 -19.73
CA PRO A 174 5.75 -3.00 -20.16
C PRO A 174 7.04 -3.28 -19.39
N ARG A 175 7.61 -4.48 -19.56
CA ARG A 175 8.90 -4.83 -18.97
C ARG A 175 10.02 -3.94 -19.51
N GLY A 176 10.80 -3.36 -18.60
CA GLY A 176 12.02 -2.63 -18.94
C GLY A 176 13.19 -3.56 -19.28
N LYS A 177 14.19 -3.09 -20.02
CA LYS A 177 15.46 -3.79 -20.30
C LYS A 177 16.26 -4.06 -19.03
N SER A 178 16.17 -3.18 -18.05
CA SER A 178 16.86 -3.28 -16.77
C SER A 178 16.12 -4.16 -15.75
N GLU A 179 14.94 -4.66 -16.11
CA GLU A 179 14.02 -5.41 -15.26
C GLU A 179 14.06 -6.91 -15.60
N THR A 180 14.27 -7.75 -14.59
CA THR A 180 14.18 -9.21 -14.73
C THR A 180 12.71 -9.66 -14.78
N ALA A 181 12.45 -10.89 -15.22
CA ALA A 181 11.09 -11.44 -15.24
C ALA A 181 10.44 -11.47 -13.83
N ASP A 182 11.22 -11.77 -12.79
CA ASP A 182 10.73 -11.77 -11.40
C ASP A 182 10.41 -10.36 -10.90
N HIS A 183 11.23 -9.37 -11.25
CA HIS A 183 10.97 -7.97 -10.95
C HIS A 183 9.71 -7.47 -11.66
N PHE A 184 9.52 -7.83 -12.93
CA PHE A 184 8.32 -7.52 -13.67
C PHE A 184 7.07 -8.12 -13.03
N LYS A 185 7.15 -9.41 -12.63
CA LYS A 185 6.06 -10.10 -11.92
C LYS A 185 5.74 -9.43 -10.58
N LEU A 186 6.77 -9.07 -9.80
CA LEU A 186 6.60 -8.34 -8.55
C LEU A 186 5.89 -7.00 -8.80
N ARG A 187 6.33 -6.25 -9.81
CA ARG A 187 5.72 -4.97 -10.18
C ARG A 187 4.28 -5.12 -10.63
N LEU A 188 3.95 -6.08 -11.50
CA LEU A 188 2.57 -6.35 -11.91
C LEU A 188 1.69 -6.74 -10.71
N SER A 189 2.20 -7.55 -9.79
CA SER A 189 1.44 -7.96 -8.60
C SER A 189 1.13 -6.79 -7.65
N ASN A 190 2.02 -5.80 -7.57
CA ASN A 190 1.79 -4.58 -6.81
C ASN A 190 0.93 -3.59 -7.60
N GLN A 191 1.09 -3.51 -8.91
CA GLN A 191 0.28 -2.67 -9.80
C GLN A 191 -1.21 -3.04 -9.75
N ALA A 192 -1.54 -4.32 -9.59
CA ALA A 192 -2.92 -4.78 -9.39
C ALA A 192 -3.53 -4.29 -8.07
N LYS A 193 -2.70 -3.94 -7.08
CA LYS A 193 -3.13 -3.47 -5.75
C LYS A 193 -3.12 -1.94 -5.63
N GLN A 194 -2.30 -1.28 -6.44
CA GLN A 194 -2.08 0.16 -6.39
C GLN A 194 -2.81 0.86 -7.54
N LYS A 195 -3.41 2.01 -7.25
CA LYS A 195 -4.10 2.85 -8.25
C LYS A 195 -3.17 3.83 -8.97
N THR A 196 -1.87 3.72 -8.72
CA THR A 196 -0.83 4.60 -9.25
C THR A 196 0.12 3.79 -10.10
N SER A 197 0.68 4.40 -11.13
CA SER A 197 1.58 3.72 -12.04
C SER A 197 2.90 3.39 -11.32
N ILE A 198 3.34 2.14 -11.36
CA ILE A 198 4.62 1.72 -10.78
C ILE A 198 5.65 1.68 -11.91
N LEU A 199 6.74 2.43 -11.72
CA LEU A 199 7.78 2.59 -12.73
C LEU A 199 8.68 1.34 -12.83
N PRO A 200 9.12 0.94 -14.04
CA PRO A 200 10.12 -0.12 -14.21
C PRO A 200 11.41 0.13 -13.44
N LYS A 201 12.25 -0.90 -13.31
CA LYS A 201 13.58 -0.78 -12.71
C LYS A 201 14.48 0.11 -13.57
N ALA A 202 15.21 1.03 -12.94
CA ALA A 202 16.22 1.83 -13.63
C ALA A 202 17.57 1.08 -13.78
N VAL A 203 18.43 1.56 -14.69
CA VAL A 203 19.75 0.97 -14.97
C VAL A 203 20.61 0.92 -13.70
N ASP A 204 20.72 2.07 -13.01
CA ASP A 204 21.57 2.24 -11.82
C ASP A 204 20.85 1.90 -10.50
N GLU A 205 19.61 1.43 -10.57
CA GLU A 205 18.86 1.01 -9.39
C GLU A 205 19.24 -0.42 -8.99
N SER A 206 19.67 -0.60 -7.75
CA SER A 206 19.93 -1.95 -7.21
C SER A 206 18.62 -2.73 -7.01
N ASP A 207 18.71 -4.07 -6.98
CA ASP A 207 17.54 -4.93 -6.75
C ASP A 207 16.88 -4.65 -5.39
N LYS A 208 17.68 -4.28 -4.38
CA LYS A 208 17.20 -3.88 -3.05
C LYS A 208 16.36 -2.60 -3.15
N HIS A 209 16.87 -1.58 -3.84
CA HIS A 209 16.17 -0.30 -4.01
C HIS A 209 14.88 -0.49 -4.83
N PHE A 210 14.94 -1.26 -5.92
CA PHE A 210 13.78 -1.57 -6.74
C PHE A 210 12.67 -2.23 -5.93
N LYS A 211 12.96 -3.31 -5.20
CA LYS A 211 11.95 -4.03 -4.39
C LYS A 211 11.32 -3.10 -3.35
N ARG A 212 12.16 -2.38 -2.60
CA ARG A 212 11.69 -1.44 -1.57
C ARG A 212 10.78 -0.36 -2.16
N ARG A 213 11.12 0.19 -3.33
CA ARG A 213 10.30 1.18 -4.03
C ARG A 213 8.97 0.61 -4.49
N VAL A 214 8.97 -0.55 -5.14
CA VAL A 214 7.75 -1.19 -5.66
C VAL A 214 6.78 -1.57 -4.55
N GLU A 215 7.30 -1.98 -3.40
CA GLU A 215 6.51 -2.34 -2.21
C GLU A 215 6.01 -1.10 -1.43
N THR A 216 6.61 0.07 -1.66
CA THR A 216 6.18 1.31 -1.02
C THR A 216 4.91 1.84 -1.68
N TYR A 217 3.84 2.00 -0.90
CA TYR A 217 2.60 2.59 -1.36
C TYR A 217 2.68 4.12 -1.33
N ALA A 218 2.31 4.76 -2.43
CA ALA A 218 2.14 6.21 -2.53
C ALA A 218 0.97 6.57 -3.48
N MET A 219 0.41 7.77 -3.31
CA MET A 219 -0.64 8.33 -4.17
C MET A 219 -0.11 8.92 -5.49
N PHE A 220 1.18 8.73 -5.76
CA PHE A 220 1.89 9.15 -6.97
C PHE A 220 2.89 8.06 -7.38
N SER A 221 3.44 8.15 -8.58
CA SER A 221 4.54 7.28 -9.01
C SER A 221 5.82 7.65 -8.27
N ILE A 222 6.41 6.69 -7.56
CA ILE A 222 7.68 6.88 -6.88
C ILE A 222 8.83 6.75 -7.89
N HIS A 223 9.67 7.78 -7.96
CA HIS A 223 10.85 7.78 -8.82
C HIS A 223 11.90 6.74 -8.38
N PRO A 224 12.57 6.06 -9.33
CA PRO A 224 13.67 5.14 -9.03
C PRO A 224 14.81 5.81 -8.25
N PHE A 225 15.68 4.99 -7.68
CA PHE A 225 16.94 5.46 -7.11
C PHE A 225 17.78 6.19 -8.17
N ASP A 226 18.28 7.38 -7.82
CA ASP A 226 19.13 8.19 -8.69
C ASP A 226 20.46 8.53 -7.99
N PRO A 227 21.57 7.83 -8.31
CA PRO A 227 22.86 8.04 -7.64
C PRO A 227 23.46 9.43 -7.91
N SER A 228 22.95 10.18 -8.88
CA SER A 228 23.41 11.56 -9.13
C SER A 228 22.79 12.59 -8.18
N ARG A 229 21.69 12.24 -7.50
CA ARG A 229 20.89 13.16 -6.66
C ARG A 229 20.73 12.69 -5.22
N GLU A 230 20.86 11.39 -4.96
CA GLU A 230 20.70 10.81 -3.64
C GLU A 230 21.68 9.65 -3.41
N ASP A 231 22.09 9.46 -2.15
CA ASP A 231 22.77 8.26 -1.69
C ASP A 231 21.76 7.25 -1.10
N GLU A 232 22.24 6.11 -0.60
CA GLU A 232 21.38 5.06 -0.03
C GLU A 232 20.58 5.55 1.18
N ASP A 233 21.16 6.40 2.04
CA ASP A 233 20.46 6.90 3.24
C ASP A 233 19.37 7.90 2.86
N LEU A 234 19.64 8.77 1.88
CA LEU A 234 18.64 9.69 1.34
C LEU A 234 17.50 8.94 0.65
N PHE A 235 17.80 7.89 -0.11
CA PHE A 235 16.78 7.01 -0.69
C PHE A 235 15.91 6.36 0.41
N ASP A 236 16.53 5.83 1.46
CA ASP A 236 15.82 5.16 2.55
C ASP A 236 14.98 6.13 3.38
N ARG A 237 15.42 7.38 3.54
CA ARG A 237 14.61 8.47 4.10
C ARG A 237 13.43 8.81 3.18
N ARG A 238 13.63 8.85 1.86
CA ARG A 238 12.57 9.12 0.87
C ARG A 238 11.49 8.03 0.88
N MET A 239 11.88 6.76 0.90
CA MET A 239 10.92 5.64 1.01
C MET A 239 10.13 5.71 2.33
N ARG A 240 10.77 6.10 3.44
CA ARG A 240 10.06 6.32 4.71
C ARG A 240 9.12 7.52 4.63
N HIS A 241 9.55 8.62 4.04
CA HIS A 241 8.69 9.78 3.81
C HIS A 241 7.42 9.38 3.03
N HIS A 242 7.54 8.63 1.95
CA HIS A 242 6.38 8.15 1.18
C HIS A 242 5.50 7.19 1.97
N LYS A 243 6.09 6.36 2.84
CA LYS A 243 5.32 5.46 3.71
C LYS A 243 4.54 6.22 4.79
N GLU A 244 5.12 7.25 5.39
CA GLU A 244 4.50 8.04 6.46
C GLU A 244 3.56 9.14 5.91
N VAL A 245 3.86 9.67 4.73
CA VAL A 245 3.15 10.78 4.09
C VAL A 245 2.87 10.44 2.61
N PRO A 246 2.03 9.43 2.32
CA PRO A 246 1.82 8.88 0.97
C PRO A 246 1.20 9.85 -0.04
N GLN A 247 0.69 10.99 0.42
CA GLN A 247 0.08 12.04 -0.40
C GLN A 247 1.04 13.15 -0.81
N VAL A 248 2.25 13.20 -0.25
CA VAL A 248 3.25 14.24 -0.56
C VAL A 248 4.37 13.63 -1.41
N PRO A 249 4.49 14.03 -2.70
CA PRO A 249 5.63 13.67 -3.53
C PRO A 249 6.94 14.18 -2.91
N CYS A 250 7.97 13.35 -3.00
CA CYS A 250 9.33 13.72 -2.64
C CYS A 250 10.24 13.18 -3.72
N GLU A 251 10.92 14.10 -4.39
CA GLU A 251 11.83 13.79 -5.48
C GLU A 251 13.19 13.32 -4.96
N PRO A 252 13.98 12.58 -5.76
CA PRO A 252 15.37 12.28 -5.42
C PRO A 252 16.15 13.56 -5.07
N GLY A 253 16.86 13.57 -3.95
CA GLY A 253 17.64 14.74 -3.50
C GLY A 253 16.84 15.90 -2.90
N ASP A 254 15.54 15.75 -2.63
CA ASP A 254 14.74 16.80 -1.96
C ASP A 254 15.07 16.89 -0.46
N MET A 255 16.13 17.61 -0.14
CA MET A 255 16.62 17.75 1.23
C MET A 255 15.65 18.48 2.16
N ASP A 256 14.81 19.37 1.64
CA ASP A 256 13.91 20.17 2.47
C ASP A 256 12.80 19.32 3.09
N LEU A 257 12.27 18.35 2.34
CA LEU A 257 11.32 17.37 2.86
C LEU A 257 12.01 16.34 3.76
N LEU A 258 13.22 15.88 3.39
CA LEU A 258 13.91 14.81 4.10
C LEU A 258 14.58 15.23 5.41
N LYS A 259 14.76 16.53 5.68
CA LYS A 259 15.28 17.06 6.96
C LYS A 259 14.52 16.53 8.19
N LYS A 260 13.22 16.26 8.05
CA LYS A 260 12.35 15.76 9.13
C LYS A 260 12.48 14.25 9.37
N PHE A 261 13.12 13.54 8.45
CA PHE A 261 13.30 12.10 8.48
C PHE A 261 14.77 11.80 8.82
N PRO A 262 15.08 11.49 10.09
CA PRO A 262 16.45 11.21 10.51
C PRO A 262 16.99 9.97 9.79
N SER A 263 18.32 9.85 9.66
CA SER A 263 18.93 8.63 9.10
C SER A 263 18.51 7.39 9.88
N GLU A 264 18.62 6.23 9.24
CA GLU A 264 18.35 4.96 9.92
C GLU A 264 19.24 4.77 11.14
N THR A 265 20.51 5.16 11.06
CA THR A 265 21.45 5.12 12.19
C THR A 265 20.98 5.95 13.38
N VAL A 266 20.62 7.22 13.15
CA VAL A 266 20.14 8.12 14.21
C VAL A 266 18.83 7.61 14.82
N ARG A 267 17.97 6.99 13.98
CA ARG A 267 16.74 6.37 14.46
C ARG A 267 17.03 5.16 15.34
N LEU A 268 17.88 4.24 14.91
CA LEU A 268 18.25 3.04 15.67
C LEU A 268 18.94 3.42 16.99
N GLU A 269 19.80 4.44 16.99
CA GLU A 269 20.39 4.98 18.21
C GLU A 269 19.34 5.54 19.17
N ARG A 270 18.35 6.27 18.65
CA ARG A 270 17.24 6.79 19.46
C ARG A 270 16.35 5.68 20.00
N GLU A 271 15.99 4.70 19.16
CA GLU A 271 15.21 3.53 19.55
C GLU A 271 15.95 2.69 20.61
N ALA A 272 17.27 2.51 20.46
CA ALA A 272 18.11 1.85 21.46
C ALA A 272 18.17 2.62 22.79
N ALA A 273 18.33 3.94 22.73
CA ALA A 273 18.33 4.79 23.93
C ALA A 273 16.96 4.82 24.63
N GLU A 274 15.86 4.79 23.88
CA GLU A 274 14.51 4.69 24.44
C GLU A 274 14.26 3.30 25.05
N ALA A 275 14.74 2.22 24.41
CA ALA A 275 14.66 0.87 24.95
C ALA A 275 15.49 0.71 26.24
N GLU A 276 16.67 1.30 26.31
CA GLU A 276 17.51 1.30 27.52
C GLU A 276 16.82 2.09 28.65
N LYS A 277 16.23 3.25 28.35
CA LYS A 277 15.44 4.02 29.33
C LYS A 277 14.24 3.23 29.84
N LEU A 278 13.53 2.53 28.97
CA LEU A 278 12.40 1.69 29.35
C LEU A 278 12.85 0.53 30.26
N LYS A 279 13.97 -0.11 29.92
CA LYS A 279 14.55 -1.17 30.75
C LYS A 279 14.95 -0.64 32.13
N ALA A 280 15.61 0.50 32.21
CA ALA A 280 15.98 1.13 33.48
C ALA A 280 14.75 1.56 34.31
N ALA A 281 13.67 2.01 33.65
CA ALA A 281 12.41 2.33 34.32
C ALA A 281 11.73 1.09 34.91
N LEU A 282 11.74 -0.03 34.17
CA LEU A 282 11.21 -1.32 34.65
C LEU A 282 12.03 -1.86 35.83
N GLU A 283 13.35 -1.77 35.80
CA GLU A 283 14.22 -2.19 36.92
C GLU A 283 13.95 -1.35 38.17
N LYS A 284 13.81 -0.03 38.04
CA LYS A 284 13.43 0.85 39.17
C LYS A 284 12.05 0.53 39.72
N GLN A 285 11.09 0.22 38.85
CA GLN A 285 9.75 -0.17 39.29
C GLN A 285 9.79 -1.50 40.06
N ALA A 286 10.54 -2.49 39.55
CA ALA A 286 10.72 -3.77 40.23
C ALA A 286 11.42 -3.63 41.60
N GLU A 287 12.41 -2.74 41.71
CA GLU A 287 13.07 -2.44 42.99
C GLU A 287 12.10 -1.76 43.97
N LYS A 288 11.30 -0.80 43.50
CA LYS A 288 10.26 -0.16 44.31
C LYS A 288 9.23 -1.19 44.81
N ASP A 289 8.75 -2.06 43.93
CA ASP A 289 7.78 -3.10 44.28
C ASP A 289 8.38 -4.09 45.30
N ARG A 290 9.69 -4.40 45.21
CA ARG A 290 10.39 -5.24 46.20
C ARG A 290 10.46 -4.55 47.56
N LEU A 291 10.81 -3.26 47.59
CA LEU A 291 10.88 -2.49 48.83
C LEU A 291 9.50 -2.33 49.49
N GLU A 292 8.45 -2.13 48.69
CA GLU A 292 7.07 -2.09 49.18
C GLU A 292 6.62 -3.46 49.73
N ALA A 293 7.01 -4.56 49.09
CA ALA A 293 6.75 -5.91 49.60
C ALA A 293 7.51 -6.18 50.91
N GLU A 294 8.79 -5.81 51.01
CA GLU A 294 9.57 -5.92 52.24
C GLU A 294 9.00 -5.04 53.38
N ALA A 295 8.50 -3.84 53.06
CA ALA A 295 7.84 -2.96 54.03
C ALA A 295 6.50 -3.55 54.51
N ALA A 296 5.69 -4.11 53.60
CA ALA A 296 4.44 -4.77 53.94
C ALA A 296 4.67 -6.03 54.80
N GLU A 297 5.74 -6.79 54.54
CA GLU A 297 6.13 -7.94 55.36
C GLU A 297 6.56 -7.52 56.77
N LYS A 298 7.35 -6.45 56.89
CA LYS A 298 7.73 -5.87 58.20
C LYS A 298 6.51 -5.35 58.97
N GLU A 299 5.58 -4.67 58.30
CA GLU A 299 4.35 -4.20 58.94
C GLU A 299 3.44 -5.37 59.38
N ALA A 300 3.37 -6.44 58.58
CA ALA A 300 2.65 -7.65 58.94
C ALA A 300 3.28 -8.37 60.15
N ALA A 301 4.61 -8.46 60.19
CA ALA A 301 5.35 -9.03 61.32
C ALA A 301 5.14 -8.21 62.61
N GLU A 302 5.18 -6.88 62.53
CA GLU A 302 4.95 -5.99 63.68
C GLU A 302 3.48 -6.08 64.18
N LYS A 303 2.51 -6.22 63.27
CA LYS A 303 1.11 -6.49 63.62
C LYS A 303 0.93 -7.84 64.31
N GLU A 304 1.64 -8.88 63.86
CA GLU A 304 1.62 -10.20 64.51
C GLU A 304 2.23 -10.16 65.91
N GLU A 305 3.34 -9.44 66.08
CA GLU A 305 3.99 -9.26 67.39
C GLU A 305 3.12 -8.46 68.37
N ARG A 306 2.44 -7.40 67.90
CA ARG A 306 1.43 -6.67 68.69
C ARG A 306 0.23 -7.55 69.08
N MET A 307 -0.20 -8.46 68.21
CA MET A 307 -1.25 -9.44 68.56
C MET A 307 -0.78 -10.47 69.59
N LYS A 308 0.50 -10.88 69.56
CA LYS A 308 1.12 -11.74 70.58
C LYS A 308 1.25 -11.03 71.93
N ALA A 309 1.65 -9.76 71.95
CA ALA A 309 1.69 -8.93 73.16
C ALA A 309 0.29 -8.68 73.76
N ALA A 310 -0.74 -8.49 72.94
CA ALA A 310 -2.13 -8.35 73.40
C ALA A 310 -2.72 -9.64 74.00
N LYS A 311 -2.20 -10.81 73.63
CA LYS A 311 -2.53 -12.10 74.28
C LYS A 311 -1.77 -12.34 75.59
N GLY A 312 -0.76 -11.53 75.92
CA GLY A 312 0.01 -11.64 77.16
C GLY A 312 -0.69 -11.16 78.43
N ASN A 313 -1.92 -10.63 78.35
CA ASN A 313 -2.64 -10.09 79.52
C ASN A 313 -4.01 -10.73 79.78
N LYS A 314 -4.19 -12.00 79.41
CA LYS A 314 -5.33 -12.82 79.85
C LYS A 314 -4.89 -14.25 80.23
N ARG A 315 -4.87 -14.47 81.55
CA ARG A 315 -5.24 -15.72 82.27
C ARG A 315 -4.29 -16.93 82.19
N THR A 316 -3.69 -17.32 83.31
CA THR A 316 -4.14 -18.33 84.31
C THR A 316 -4.24 -19.75 83.75
N ASP A 317 -3.47 -20.65 84.38
CA ASP A 317 -3.68 -22.10 84.57
C ASP A 317 -4.46 -22.89 83.52
N SER A 318 -3.75 -23.75 82.79
CA SER A 318 -4.00 -25.20 82.79
C SER A 318 -3.00 -25.92 81.86
N LEU A 319 -2.35 -26.97 82.41
CA LEU A 319 -1.62 -28.01 81.68
C LEU A 319 -2.59 -28.82 80.79
N ASP A 320 -2.21 -29.10 79.54
CA ASP A 320 -2.41 -30.42 78.93
C ASP A 320 -1.47 -30.61 77.73
N ASP A 321 -0.76 -31.73 77.75
CA ASP A 321 0.34 -32.12 76.86
C ASP A 321 -0.20 -32.70 75.54
N GLY A 322 0.22 -32.10 74.42
CA GLY A 322 0.18 -32.72 73.10
C GLY A 322 1.61 -32.76 72.53
N PRO A 323 2.05 -33.87 71.91
CA PRO A 323 3.45 -34.03 71.52
C PRO A 323 3.83 -32.99 70.47
N ALA A 324 4.86 -32.20 70.80
CA ALA A 324 5.46 -31.26 69.86
C ALA A 324 6.11 -32.03 68.70
N PRO A 325 5.88 -31.63 67.44
CA PRO A 325 6.50 -32.28 66.28
C PRO A 325 8.03 -32.12 66.35
N THR A 326 8.75 -33.20 66.05
CA THR A 326 10.22 -33.22 66.14
C THR A 326 10.83 -32.27 65.11
N ARG A 327 12.07 -31.81 65.38
CA ARG A 327 12.81 -30.86 64.51
C ARG A 327 12.93 -31.35 63.05
N GLU A 328 12.98 -32.67 62.84
CA GLU A 328 12.99 -33.28 61.51
C GLU A 328 11.64 -33.15 60.78
N GLU A 329 10.50 -33.25 61.49
CA GLU A 329 9.16 -33.05 60.91
C GLU A 329 8.90 -31.57 60.56
N GLN A 330 9.50 -30.64 61.30
CA GLN A 330 9.44 -29.21 60.97
C GLN A 330 10.32 -28.88 59.75
N GLU A 331 11.51 -29.46 59.64
CA GLU A 331 12.40 -29.27 58.49
C GLU A 331 11.84 -29.90 57.20
N GLU A 332 11.18 -31.07 57.29
CA GLU A 332 10.45 -31.64 56.14
C GLU A 332 9.25 -30.80 55.72
N ARG A 333 8.48 -30.25 56.66
CA ARG A 333 7.36 -29.35 56.35
C ARG A 333 7.81 -28.06 55.65
N VAL A 334 8.93 -27.49 56.08
CA VAL A 334 9.51 -26.30 55.43
C VAL A 334 10.06 -26.64 54.04
N LYS A 335 10.75 -27.78 53.86
CA LYS A 335 11.19 -28.24 52.54
C LYS A 335 10.03 -28.54 51.60
N ALA A 336 8.96 -29.16 52.10
CA ALA A 336 7.74 -29.42 51.34
C ALA A 336 7.03 -28.12 50.94
N ALA A 337 6.99 -27.11 51.82
CA ALA A 337 6.43 -25.79 51.52
C ALA A 337 7.24 -25.02 50.47
N ILE A 338 8.59 -25.07 50.52
CA ILE A 338 9.47 -24.46 49.53
C ILE A 338 9.35 -25.16 48.17
N ALA A 339 9.25 -26.50 48.15
CA ALA A 339 9.01 -27.26 46.93
C ALA A 339 7.63 -26.98 46.33
N ALA A 340 6.60 -26.83 47.16
CA ALA A 340 5.26 -26.45 46.71
C ALA A 340 5.23 -25.01 46.15
N GLN A 341 5.94 -24.06 46.77
CA GLN A 341 6.06 -22.70 46.25
C GLN A 341 6.82 -22.64 44.92
N LYS A 342 7.91 -23.41 44.76
CA LYS A 342 8.62 -23.50 43.47
C LYS A 342 7.76 -24.10 42.38
N LYS A 343 7.01 -25.16 42.68
CA LYS A 343 6.09 -25.77 41.71
C LYS A 343 4.93 -24.84 41.34
N ALA A 344 4.39 -24.09 42.31
CA ALA A 344 3.37 -23.07 42.04
C ALA A 344 3.92 -21.89 41.21
N ALA A 345 5.18 -21.49 41.41
CA ALA A 345 5.82 -20.46 40.62
C ALA A 345 6.11 -20.93 39.18
N GLU A 346 6.56 -22.17 38.99
CA GLU A 346 6.76 -22.76 37.66
C GLU A 346 5.43 -22.93 36.91
N GLU A 347 4.37 -23.40 37.58
CA GLU A 347 3.03 -23.49 36.99
C GLU A 347 2.46 -22.10 36.63
N LYS A 348 2.75 -21.07 37.44
CA LYS A 348 2.37 -19.69 37.14
C LYS A 348 3.13 -19.13 35.92
N VAL A 349 4.44 -19.38 35.80
CA VAL A 349 5.23 -18.96 34.63
C VAL A 349 4.77 -19.66 33.35
N LEU A 350 4.39 -20.95 33.43
CA LEU A 350 3.81 -21.68 32.31
C LEU A 350 2.41 -21.18 31.95
N ALA A 351 1.58 -20.84 32.94
CA ALA A 351 0.27 -20.24 32.73
C ALA A 351 0.36 -18.84 32.11
N ASP A 352 1.31 -18.02 32.56
CA ASP A 352 1.56 -16.67 32.05
C ASP A 352 2.15 -16.72 30.62
N ALA A 353 3.04 -17.69 30.32
CA ALA A 353 3.55 -17.91 28.97
C ALA A 353 2.45 -18.43 28.01
N ALA A 354 1.56 -19.30 28.49
CA ALA A 354 0.39 -19.75 27.72
C ALA A 354 -0.63 -18.62 27.51
N ALA A 355 -0.83 -17.75 28.50
CA ALA A 355 -1.68 -16.57 28.39
C ALA A 355 -1.08 -15.53 27.42
N ALA A 356 0.24 -15.33 27.43
CA ALA A 356 0.94 -14.46 26.48
C ALA A 356 0.91 -15.03 25.05
N ALA A 357 1.08 -16.34 24.89
CA ALA A 357 0.95 -17.02 23.59
C ALA A 357 -0.50 -16.95 23.06
N LYS A 358 -1.49 -17.07 23.95
CA LYS A 358 -2.92 -16.88 23.61
C LYS A 358 -3.21 -15.42 23.25
N ALA A 359 -2.68 -14.45 23.98
CA ALA A 359 -2.82 -13.02 23.66
C ALA A 359 -2.13 -12.64 22.34
N MET A 360 -0.99 -13.27 22.00
CA MET A 360 -0.34 -13.10 20.68
C MET A 360 -1.10 -13.81 19.55
N ALA A 361 -1.74 -14.95 19.83
CA ALA A 361 -2.62 -15.63 18.87
C ALA A 361 -3.94 -14.87 18.63
N ASP A 362 -4.50 -14.25 19.67
CA ASP A 362 -5.66 -13.36 19.59
C ASP A 362 -5.33 -12.03 18.88
N LEU A 363 -4.06 -11.57 18.91
CA LEU A 363 -3.59 -10.46 18.08
C LEU A 363 -3.39 -10.84 16.60
N ALA A 364 -3.24 -12.13 16.29
CA ALA A 364 -3.01 -12.64 14.94
C ALA A 364 -4.31 -13.07 14.22
N MET A 365 -5.46 -13.11 14.92
CA MET A 365 -6.78 -13.44 14.37
C MET A 365 -7.79 -12.32 14.69
N THR A 366 -8.15 -11.57 13.65
CA THR A 366 -9.01 -10.38 13.63
C THR A 366 -10.42 -10.53 14.21
N GLU A 367 -10.87 -9.55 15.01
CA GLU A 367 -12.25 -9.02 15.03
C GLU A 367 -12.23 -7.59 15.61
N ASP A 368 -12.57 -6.58 14.80
CA ASP A 368 -12.72 -5.22 15.33
C ASP A 368 -13.93 -5.21 16.26
N THR A 369 -13.66 -5.13 17.56
CA THR A 369 -14.71 -5.08 18.58
C THR A 369 -15.21 -3.64 18.68
N VAL A 370 -16.48 -3.42 18.37
CA VAL A 370 -17.09 -2.08 18.36
C VAL A 370 -18.20 -2.02 19.41
N ASP A 371 -18.06 -1.09 20.37
CA ASP A 371 -19.11 -0.77 21.32
C ASP A 371 -20.24 -0.01 20.60
N PHE A 372 -21.39 -0.68 20.48
CA PHE A 372 -22.52 -0.20 19.70
C PHE A 372 -23.20 1.04 20.31
N ASN A 373 -23.13 1.18 21.64
CA ASN A 373 -23.73 2.30 22.36
C ASN A 373 -22.83 3.55 22.25
N LYS A 374 -21.51 3.37 22.32
CA LYS A 374 -20.54 4.49 22.27
C LYS A 374 -20.23 4.98 20.85
N ILE A 375 -20.25 4.13 19.83
CA ILE A 375 -19.91 4.55 18.47
C ILE A 375 -21.00 5.47 17.88
N GLY A 376 -20.63 6.65 17.39
CA GLY A 376 -21.57 7.56 16.71
C GLY A 376 -22.11 6.99 15.39
N PHE A 377 -23.27 7.47 14.93
CA PHE A 377 -23.91 6.98 13.71
C PHE A 377 -23.04 7.15 12.45
N MET A 378 -22.43 8.33 12.26
CA MET A 378 -21.53 8.61 11.13
C MET A 378 -20.21 7.82 11.18
N PRO A 379 -19.52 7.72 12.34
CA PRO A 379 -18.38 6.82 12.50
C PRO A 379 -18.69 5.37 12.13
N LEU A 380 -19.85 4.84 12.54
CA LEU A 380 -20.27 3.48 12.19
C LEU A 380 -20.51 3.31 10.68
N LYS A 381 -21.11 4.31 10.00
CA LYS A 381 -21.23 4.31 8.53
C LYS A 381 -19.87 4.23 7.86
N LYS A 382 -18.90 5.03 8.32
CA LYS A 382 -17.55 5.06 7.75
C LYS A 382 -16.84 3.71 7.91
N LEU A 383 -16.92 3.13 9.09
CA LEU A 383 -16.34 1.83 9.40
C LEU A 383 -16.93 0.70 8.53
N LEU A 384 -18.25 0.69 8.29
CA LEU A 384 -18.89 -0.29 7.42
C LEU A 384 -18.48 -0.13 5.94
N MET A 385 -18.34 1.11 5.47
CA MET A 385 -17.83 1.37 4.11
C MET A 385 -16.36 0.92 3.96
N GLU A 386 -15.53 1.15 4.97
CA GLU A 386 -14.13 0.69 5.00
C GLU A 386 -14.02 -0.84 4.99
N LYS A 387 -15.02 -1.54 5.54
CA LYS A 387 -15.12 -3.01 5.53
C LYS A 387 -15.86 -3.57 4.31
N GLY A 388 -16.14 -2.75 3.29
CA GLY A 388 -16.64 -3.22 2.00
C GLY A 388 -18.15 -3.22 1.83
N VAL A 389 -18.92 -2.60 2.75
CA VAL A 389 -20.36 -2.41 2.55
C VAL A 389 -20.59 -1.30 1.50
N PRO A 390 -21.42 -1.52 0.46
CA PRO A 390 -21.73 -0.53 -0.56
C PRO A 390 -22.26 0.78 0.03
N LYS A 391 -21.79 1.92 -0.48
CA LYS A 391 -22.17 3.26 0.01
C LYS A 391 -23.69 3.45 0.03
N ASP A 392 -24.39 2.98 -1.00
CA ASP A 392 -25.84 3.14 -1.14
C ASP A 392 -26.60 2.40 -0.04
N ALA A 393 -26.12 1.23 0.39
CA ALA A 393 -26.70 0.48 1.51
C ALA A 393 -26.44 1.19 2.85
N VAL A 394 -25.24 1.73 3.06
CA VAL A 394 -24.87 2.44 4.31
C VAL A 394 -25.60 3.77 4.45
N PHE A 395 -25.76 4.53 3.36
CA PHE A 395 -26.42 5.83 3.37
C PHE A 395 -27.95 5.74 3.42
N SER A 396 -28.55 4.65 2.94
CA SER A 396 -30.00 4.39 3.06
C SER A 396 -30.45 3.94 4.45
N ALA A 397 -29.51 3.58 5.35
CA ALA A 397 -29.85 3.23 6.72
C ALA A 397 -30.37 4.44 7.53
N ALA A 398 -31.55 4.27 8.15
CA ALA A 398 -32.23 5.32 8.91
C ALA A 398 -31.75 5.47 10.36
N ASN A 399 -31.17 4.43 10.96
CA ASN A 399 -30.70 4.43 12.35
C ASN A 399 -29.55 3.43 12.57
N LYS A 400 -28.91 3.47 13.75
CA LYS A 400 -27.76 2.59 14.08
C LYS A 400 -28.12 1.10 14.01
N MET A 401 -29.35 0.71 14.37
CA MET A 401 -29.79 -0.70 14.32
C MET A 401 -29.84 -1.22 12.89
N ALA A 402 -30.34 -0.41 11.95
CA ALA A 402 -30.33 -0.75 10.53
C ALA A 402 -28.90 -0.96 10.00
N LEU A 403 -27.90 -0.21 10.50
CA LEU A 403 -26.49 -0.43 10.15
C LEU A 403 -25.94 -1.75 10.69
N LYS A 404 -26.34 -2.17 11.90
CA LYS A 404 -25.99 -3.49 12.47
C LYS A 404 -26.53 -4.63 11.60
N GLU A 405 -27.79 -4.52 11.16
CA GLU A 405 -28.41 -5.50 10.25
C GLU A 405 -27.75 -5.52 8.87
N ILE A 406 -27.39 -4.36 8.31
CA ILE A 406 -26.66 -4.26 7.05
C ILE A 406 -25.26 -4.90 7.18
N ALA A 407 -24.56 -4.68 8.28
CA ALA A 407 -23.27 -5.31 8.55
C ALA A 407 -23.37 -6.85 8.54
N MET A 408 -24.43 -7.40 9.16
CA MET A 408 -24.70 -8.85 9.16
C MET A 408 -25.05 -9.36 7.75
N LYS A 409 -25.89 -8.63 7.00
CA LYS A 409 -26.26 -9.00 5.62
C LYS A 409 -25.07 -9.03 4.66
N HIS A 410 -24.07 -8.17 4.88
CA HIS A 410 -22.86 -8.09 4.07
C HIS A 410 -21.68 -8.90 4.64
N ASN A 411 -21.94 -9.77 5.63
CA ASN A 411 -20.97 -10.69 6.21
C ASN A 411 -19.70 -10.00 6.75
N VAL A 412 -19.88 -8.80 7.33
CA VAL A 412 -18.79 -8.00 7.87
C VAL A 412 -18.37 -8.55 9.24
N LYS A 413 -17.08 -8.90 9.39
CA LYS A 413 -16.50 -9.41 10.63
C LYS A 413 -16.27 -8.29 11.67
N ILE A 414 -17.35 -7.78 12.26
CA ILE A 414 -17.34 -6.84 13.39
C ILE A 414 -18.10 -7.47 14.54
N ASN A 415 -17.49 -7.47 15.72
CA ASN A 415 -18.16 -7.93 16.95
C ASN A 415 -18.79 -6.72 17.65
N PHE A 416 -20.12 -6.66 17.66
CA PHE A 416 -20.86 -5.57 18.31
C PHE A 416 -21.10 -5.90 19.78
N VAL A 417 -20.45 -5.17 20.67
CA VAL A 417 -20.63 -5.32 22.12
C VAL A 417 -21.60 -4.27 22.62
N GLU A 418 -22.61 -4.70 23.37
CA GLU A 418 -23.56 -3.82 24.07
C GLU A 418 -23.10 -3.71 25.53
N SER A 419 -22.30 -2.68 25.83
CA SER A 419 -21.88 -2.35 27.20
C SER A 419 -22.68 -1.22 27.81
#